data_AF-A0A485ASP3-F1
#
_entry.id   AF-A0A485ASP3-F1
#
_cell.length_a   1.000
_cell.length_b   1.000
_cell.length_c   1.000
_cell.angle_alpha   90.00
_cell.angle_beta   90.00
_cell.angle_gamma   90.00
#
_symmetry.space_group_name_H-M   'P 1'
#
loop_
_entity.id
_entity.type
_entity.pdbx_description
1 polymer ?
#
loop_
_entity_poly.entity_id
_entity_poly.type
_entity_poly.pdbx_seq_one_letter_code
_entity_poly.pdbx_strand_id
1 'polypeptide(L)'
;MIVVLFWTVLGSVGALPFIFAEQPNLTVTDAFFESFSGLTTTGATTLVGLDSLPHAILFYRQMLQWFGGMGIIVLAVAILPILGVGGMQLYRAEMPGPLKDNKMRPRIARNGKNAVALSTFC
;
A
#
# COMPACT_ATOMS: atom_id res chain seq x y z
N MET A 1 15.70 -4.94 4.39
CA MET A 1 15.65 -6.38 4.66
C MET A 1 14.40 -6.81 5.42
N ILE A 2 13.88 -5.98 6.35
CA ILE A 2 12.69 -6.33 7.16
C ILE A 2 11.44 -6.63 6.32
N VAL A 3 11.16 -5.83 5.28
CA VAL A 3 10.00 -6.02 4.38
C VAL A 3 10.09 -7.37 3.67
N VAL A 4 11.26 -7.69 3.10
CA VAL A 4 11.50 -8.96 2.41
C VAL A 4 11.23 -10.14 3.34
N LEU A 5 11.82 -10.12 4.54
CA LEU A 5 11.62 -11.19 5.53
C LEU A 5 10.15 -11.33 5.93
N PHE A 6 9.43 -10.22 6.11
CA PHE A 6 8.01 -10.23 6.44
C PHE A 6 7.18 -10.96 5.37
N TRP A 7 7.36 -10.61 4.09
CA TRP A 7 6.63 -11.27 2.99
C TRP A 7 7.06 -12.73 2.79
N THR A 8 8.35 -13.05 2.94
CA THR A 8 8.85 -14.43 2.82
C THR A 8 8.29 -15.33 3.92
N VAL A 9 8.25 -14.86 5.18
CA VAL A 9 7.72 -15.64 6.30
C VAL A 9 6.21 -15.81 6.16
N LEU A 10 5.45 -14.74 5.85
CA LEU A 10 4.01 -14.85 5.63
C LEU A 10 3.66 -15.78 4.46
N GLY A 11 4.38 -15.68 3.34
CA GLY A 11 4.16 -16.57 2.19
C GLY A 11 4.49 -18.02 2.53
N SER A 12 5.52 -18.27 3.34
CA SER A 12 5.87 -19.63 3.78
C SER A 12 4.82 -20.22 4.72
N VAL A 13 4.31 -19.42 5.66
CA VAL A 13 3.22 -19.85 6.57
C VAL A 13 1.91 -20.04 5.80
N GLY A 14 1.63 -19.18 4.82
CA GLY A 14 0.44 -19.27 3.98
C GLY A 14 0.44 -20.47 3.04
N ALA A 15 1.61 -21.10 2.79
CA ALA A 15 1.70 -22.33 2.02
C ALA A 15 1.33 -23.57 2.85
N LEU A 16 1.44 -23.52 4.19
CA LEU A 16 1.19 -24.67 5.06
C LEU A 16 -0.22 -25.27 4.88
N PRO A 17 -1.31 -24.47 4.84
CA PRO A 17 -2.66 -25.03 4.67
C PRO A 17 -2.84 -25.75 3.33
N PHE A 18 -2.15 -25.29 2.28
CA PHE A 18 -2.18 -25.96 0.96
C PHE A 18 -1.36 -27.25 0.94
N ILE A 19 -0.31 -27.35 1.75
CA ILE A 19 0.51 -28.58 1.88
C ILE A 19 -0.24 -29.65 2.70
N PHE A 20 -0.97 -29.24 3.75
CA PHE A 20 -1.73 -30.16 4.60
C PHE A 20 -3.13 -30.50 4.06
N ALA A 21 -3.64 -29.74 3.09
CA ALA A 21 -4.92 -30.04 2.46
C ALA A 21 -4.82 -31.28 1.57
N GLU A 22 -5.65 -32.29 1.83
CA GLU A 22 -5.69 -33.52 1.02
C GLU A 22 -6.23 -33.29 -0.41
N GLN A 23 -7.03 -32.25 -0.59
CA GLN A 23 -7.57 -31.80 -1.88
C GLN A 23 -7.37 -30.30 -1.95
N PRO A 24 -6.80 -29.72 -3.02
CA PRO A 24 -6.11 -30.35 -4.14
C PRO A 24 -4.74 -30.82 -3.67
N ASN A 25 -4.42 -32.10 -3.85
CA ASN A 25 -3.12 -32.69 -3.50
C ASN A 25 -2.00 -32.06 -4.36
N LEU A 26 -1.55 -30.88 -3.94
CA LEU A 26 -0.59 -30.05 -4.66
C LEU A 26 0.84 -30.47 -4.33
N THR A 27 1.74 -30.31 -5.31
CA THR A 27 3.16 -30.40 -5.00
C THR A 27 3.56 -29.24 -4.08
N VAL A 28 4.60 -29.43 -3.27
CA VAL A 28 5.09 -28.38 -2.36
C VAL A 28 5.39 -27.09 -3.13
N THR A 29 5.98 -27.20 -4.32
CA THR A 29 6.25 -26.06 -5.21
C THR A 29 4.98 -25.32 -5.65
N ASP A 30 3.92 -26.05 -5.99
CA ASP A 30 2.64 -25.45 -6.38
C ASP A 30 1.96 -24.78 -5.18
N ALA A 31 2.04 -25.38 -3.99
CA ALA A 31 1.50 -24.79 -2.77
C ALA A 31 2.20 -23.46 -2.39
N PHE A 32 3.52 -23.40 -2.53
CA PHE A 32 4.28 -22.16 -2.36
C PHE A 32 3.90 -21.12 -3.42
N PHE A 33 3.84 -21.53 -4.70
CA PHE A 33 3.44 -20.64 -5.78
C PHE A 33 2.05 -20.03 -5.51
N GLU A 34 1.10 -20.85 -5.09
CA GLU A 34 -0.27 -20.42 -4.83
C GLU A 34 -0.37 -19.48 -3.63
N SER A 35 0.40 -19.76 -2.57
CA SER A 35 0.45 -18.88 -1.42
C SER A 35 1.08 -17.53 -1.75
N PHE A 36 2.24 -17.51 -2.43
CA PHE A 36 2.89 -16.27 -2.81
C PHE A 36 2.04 -15.47 -3.78
N SER A 37 1.47 -16.12 -4.80
CA SER A 37 0.57 -15.49 -5.78
C SER A 37 -0.66 -14.85 -5.13
N GLY A 38 -1.28 -15.54 -4.17
CA GLY A 38 -2.40 -15.01 -3.39
C GLY A 38 -1.98 -13.84 -2.51
N LEU A 39 -0.88 -14.00 -1.76
CA LEU A 39 -0.38 -13.00 -0.82
C LEU A 39 0.10 -11.73 -1.51
N THR A 40 0.73 -11.81 -2.68
CA THR A 40 1.15 -10.62 -3.45
C THR A 40 0.04 -10.06 -4.33
N THR A 41 -1.20 -10.55 -4.19
CA THR A 41 -2.36 -10.14 -5.00
C THR A 41 -2.14 -10.31 -6.50
N THR A 42 -1.26 -11.23 -6.91
CA THR A 42 -0.98 -11.54 -8.32
C THR A 42 -2.13 -12.34 -8.95
N GLY A 43 -2.72 -13.25 -8.19
CA GLY A 43 -3.89 -14.03 -8.62
C GLY A 43 -3.62 -15.07 -9.72
N ALA A 44 -2.35 -15.39 -9.99
CA ALA A 44 -1.98 -16.52 -10.83
C ALA A 44 -2.28 -17.84 -10.09
N THR A 45 -2.68 -18.88 -10.83
CA THR A 45 -2.99 -20.18 -10.24
C THR A 45 -2.50 -21.35 -11.07
N THR A 46 -2.00 -22.38 -10.41
CA THR A 46 -1.68 -23.68 -11.02
C THR A 46 -2.82 -24.69 -10.88
N LEU A 47 -3.88 -24.34 -10.16
CA LEU A 47 -5.04 -25.19 -9.92
C LEU A 47 -5.97 -25.24 -11.13
N VAL A 48 -6.32 -26.46 -11.55
CA VAL A 48 -7.25 -26.72 -12.64
C VAL A 48 -8.60 -27.17 -12.07
N GLY A 49 -9.70 -26.66 -12.62
CA GLY A 49 -11.05 -27.03 -12.17
C GLY A 49 -11.41 -26.43 -10.80
N LEU A 50 -11.30 -25.11 -10.65
CA LEU A 50 -11.59 -24.41 -9.39
C LEU A 50 -13.02 -24.63 -8.88
N ASP A 51 -13.98 -24.88 -9.79
CA ASP A 51 -15.40 -25.03 -9.46
C ASP A 51 -15.72 -26.32 -8.71
N SER A 52 -14.85 -27.34 -8.78
CA SER A 52 -15.01 -28.60 -8.07
C SER A 52 -14.22 -28.68 -6.76
N LEU A 53 -13.47 -27.62 -6.41
CA LEU A 53 -12.68 -27.59 -5.18
C LEU A 53 -13.54 -27.34 -3.93
N PRO A 54 -13.08 -27.80 -2.75
CA PRO A 54 -13.70 -27.46 -1.49
C PRO A 54 -13.80 -25.94 -1.29
N HIS A 55 -14.99 -25.47 -0.91
CA HIS A 55 -15.26 -24.04 -0.67
C HIS A 55 -14.31 -23.42 0.38
N ALA A 56 -13.81 -24.22 1.33
CA ALA A 56 -12.82 -23.78 2.32
C ALA A 56 -11.53 -23.26 1.67
N ILE A 57 -11.09 -23.87 0.57
CA ILE A 57 -9.85 -23.49 -0.13
C ILE A 57 -10.07 -22.29 -1.02
N LEU A 58 -11.23 -22.24 -1.69
CA LEU A 58 -11.64 -21.05 -2.44
C LEU A 58 -11.72 -19.82 -1.54
N PHE A 59 -12.27 -19.98 -0.33
CA PHE A 59 -12.31 -18.93 0.68
C PHE A 59 -10.90 -18.55 1.15
N TYR A 60 -10.04 -19.53 1.42
CA TYR A 60 -8.66 -19.28 1.85
C TYR A 60 -7.85 -18.47 0.82
N ARG A 61 -8.04 -18.74 -0.48
CA ARG A 61 -7.41 -17.97 -1.56
C ARG A 61 -7.85 -16.51 -1.57
N GLN A 62 -9.15 -16.24 -1.41
CA GLN A 62 -9.66 -14.87 -1.29
C GLN A 62 -9.16 -14.19 -0.01
N MET A 63 -9.06 -14.94 1.08
CA MET A 63 -8.52 -14.45 2.34
C MET A 63 -7.05 -14.02 2.20
N LEU A 64 -6.22 -14.81 1.50
CA LEU A 64 -4.82 -14.47 1.23
C LEU A 64 -4.68 -13.19 0.39
N GLN A 65 -5.52 -13.02 -0.65
CA GLN A 65 -5.54 -11.79 -1.44
C GLN A 65 -5.97 -10.59 -0.60
N TRP A 66 -6.94 -10.76 0.29
CA TRP A 66 -7.38 -9.69 1.18
C TRP A 66 -6.27 -9.28 2.16
N PHE A 67 -5.59 -10.24 2.77
CA PHE A 67 -4.42 -9.98 3.64
C PHE A 67 -3.28 -9.31 2.87
N GLY A 68 -2.99 -9.78 1.65
CA GLY A 68 -2.02 -9.21 0.75
C GLY A 68 -2.31 -7.76 0.36
N GLY A 69 -3.57 -7.49 -0.01
CA GLY A 69 -4.06 -6.18 -0.39
C GLY A 69 -3.95 -5.16 0.76
N MET A 70 -4.33 -5.56 1.97
CA MET A 70 -4.15 -4.71 3.15
C MET A 70 -2.66 -4.45 3.42
N GLY A 71 -1.81 -5.47 3.28
CA GLY A 71 -0.36 -5.37 3.48
C GLY A 71 0.32 -4.41 2.50
N ILE A 72 0.00 -4.49 1.21
CA ILE A 72 0.60 -3.62 0.18
C ILE A 72 0.11 -2.17 0.31
N ILE A 73 -1.15 -1.93 0.71
CA ILE A 73 -1.66 -0.57 0.96
C ILE A 73 -0.89 0.10 2.10
N VAL A 74 -0.70 -0.60 3.22
CA VAL A 74 0.09 -0.09 4.36
C VAL A 74 1.53 0.20 3.94
N LEU A 75 2.14 -0.69 3.15
CA LEU A 75 3.48 -0.47 2.61
C LEU A 75 3.53 0.75 1.68
N ALA A 76 2.56 0.91 0.78
CA ALA A 76 2.50 2.03 -0.15
C ALA A 76 2.39 3.38 0.60
N VAL A 77 1.52 3.47 1.62
CA VAL A 77 1.39 4.67 2.46
C VAL A 77 2.68 4.95 3.25
N ALA A 78 3.40 3.92 3.70
CA ALA A 78 4.67 4.09 4.41
C ALA A 78 5.82 4.53 3.49
N ILE A 79 5.83 4.11 2.22
CA ILE A 79 6.88 4.47 1.25
C ILE A 79 6.60 5.82 0.58
N LEU A 80 5.35 6.21 0.40
CA LEU A 80 4.93 7.44 -0.29
C LEU A 80 5.64 8.72 0.23
N PRO A 81 5.87 8.92 1.55
CA PRO A 81 6.61 10.06 2.08
C PRO A 81 8.09 10.09 1.64
N ILE A 82 8.70 8.92 1.43
CA ILE A 82 10.13 8.78 1.12
C ILE A 82 10.39 9.00 -0.38
N LEU A 83 9.43 8.63 -1.24
CA LEU A 83 9.41 8.99 -2.67
C LEU A 83 9.05 10.47 -2.92
N GLY A 84 8.68 11.20 -1.88
CA GLY A 84 8.28 12.62 -1.86
C GLY A 84 9.36 13.65 -2.23
N VAL A 85 10.42 13.27 -2.96
CA VAL A 85 11.35 14.19 -3.64
C VAL A 85 10.72 14.79 -4.92
N GLY A 86 9.51 14.36 -5.31
CA GLY A 86 8.76 14.91 -6.47
C GLY A 86 7.81 16.07 -6.17
N GLY A 87 7.23 16.16 -4.96
CA GLY A 87 6.27 17.23 -4.61
C GLY A 87 6.93 18.58 -4.30
N MET A 88 8.20 18.57 -3.89
CA MET A 88 8.95 19.79 -3.59
C MET A 88 9.26 20.62 -4.85
N GLN A 89 9.24 19.99 -6.03
CA GLN A 89 9.35 20.71 -7.31
C GLN A 89 8.01 21.27 -7.79
N LEU A 90 6.89 20.60 -7.50
CA LEU A 90 5.56 21.16 -7.75
C LEU A 90 5.25 22.34 -6.80
N TYR A 91 5.66 22.25 -5.53
CA TYR A 91 5.57 23.34 -4.55
C TYR A 91 6.49 24.53 -4.87
N ARG A 92 7.57 24.31 -5.65
CA ARG A 92 8.42 25.37 -6.21
C ARG A 92 7.90 25.93 -7.53
N ALA A 93 7.10 25.16 -8.28
CA ALA A 93 6.47 25.60 -9.53
C ALA A 93 5.19 26.43 -9.28
N GLU A 94 4.45 26.14 -8.21
CA GLU A 94 3.29 26.93 -7.78
C GLU A 94 3.66 28.18 -6.95
N MET A 95 4.94 28.37 -6.60
CA MET A 95 5.46 29.54 -5.91
C MET A 95 6.45 30.33 -6.81
N PRO A 96 5.99 31.09 -7.82
CA PRO A 96 6.81 32.13 -8.42
C PRO A 96 6.80 33.36 -7.50
N GLY A 97 7.76 33.42 -6.57
CA GLY A 97 8.15 34.63 -5.85
C GLY A 97 8.42 34.40 -4.35
N PRO A 98 9.46 35.01 -3.75
CA PRO A 98 10.01 36.34 -4.06
C PRO A 98 11.53 36.37 -4.27
N LEU A 99 11.99 37.09 -5.29
CA LEU A 99 13.38 37.58 -5.32
C LEU A 99 13.59 38.46 -4.09
N LYS A 100 14.58 38.06 -3.30
CA LYS A 100 15.18 38.82 -2.22
C LYS A 100 15.59 40.20 -2.79
N ASP A 101 14.99 41.27 -2.28
CA ASP A 101 15.68 42.36 -1.56
C ASP A 101 14.88 43.67 -1.62
N ASN A 102 14.20 44.02 -0.53
CA ASN A 102 14.40 45.34 0.07
C ASN A 102 13.76 45.37 1.45
N LYS A 103 14.62 45.57 2.46
CA LYS A 103 14.41 46.48 3.60
C LYS A 103 12.95 46.68 4.03
N MET A 104 12.59 46.10 5.19
CA MET A 104 11.83 46.72 6.28
C MET A 104 11.36 45.61 7.24
N ARG A 105 12.10 45.42 8.34
CA ARG A 105 11.49 44.94 9.60
C ARG A 105 10.67 46.14 10.12
N PRO A 106 9.47 45.97 10.72
CA PRO A 106 9.42 45.43 12.08
C PRO A 106 8.12 44.69 12.47
N ARG A 107 8.26 43.79 13.45
CA ARG A 107 7.37 43.61 14.62
C ARG A 107 5.85 43.60 14.36
N ILE A 108 5.21 42.44 14.59
CA ILE A 108 4.22 42.23 15.67
C ILE A 108 3.55 40.87 15.43
N ALA A 109 3.66 40.01 16.45
CA ALA A 109 2.85 38.83 16.60
C ALA A 109 1.36 39.22 16.66
N ARG A 110 0.52 38.65 15.80
CA ARG A 110 -0.91 38.52 16.13
C ARG A 110 -1.55 37.32 15.44
N ASN A 111 -1.79 36.31 16.25
CA ASN A 111 -2.69 35.20 15.99
C ASN A 111 -4.09 35.70 15.61
N GLY A 112 -4.74 34.93 14.73
CA GLY A 112 -6.17 34.63 14.80
C GLY A 112 -7.14 35.73 14.38
N LYS A 113 -8.12 35.32 13.57
CA LYS A 113 -9.33 36.07 13.16
C LYS A 113 -9.03 37.05 12.03
N ASN A 114 -9.32 36.66 10.79
CA ASN A 114 -9.80 37.54 9.71
C ASN A 114 -10.39 36.75 8.52
N ALA A 115 -10.89 35.53 8.74
CA ALA A 115 -11.58 34.74 7.71
C ALA A 115 -13.04 35.17 7.44
N VAL A 116 -13.51 36.31 7.98
CA VAL A 116 -14.93 36.73 7.91
C VAL A 116 -15.13 38.10 7.23
N ALA A 117 -14.10 38.68 6.62
CA ALA A 117 -14.20 40.05 6.05
C ALA A 117 -14.29 40.12 4.51
N LEU A 118 -14.25 38.98 3.79
CA LEU A 118 -14.16 38.99 2.31
C LEU A 118 -15.46 38.65 1.56
N SER A 119 -16.60 38.46 2.24
CA SER A 119 -17.89 38.15 1.59
C SER A 119 -18.82 39.35 1.40
N THR A 120 -18.34 40.60 1.48
CA THR A 120 -19.22 41.79 1.34
C THR A 120 -18.74 42.85 0.34
N PHE A 121 -17.60 42.66 -0.34
CA PHE A 121 -17.21 43.59 -1.41
C PHE A 121 -16.42 42.88 -2.51
N CYS A 122 -17.10 42.11 -3.36
CA CYS A 122 -16.96 42.15 -4.82
C CYS A 122 -18.11 41.39 -5.48
#